data_AF-W6JU78-F1
#
_entry.id   AF-W6JU78-F1
#
_cell.length_a   1.000
_cell.length_b   1.000
_cell.length_c   1.000
_cell.angle_alpha   90.00
_cell.angle_beta   90.00
_cell.angle_gamma   90.00
#
_symmetry.space_group_name_H-M   'P 1'
#
loop_
_entity.id
_entity.type
_entity.pdbx_description
1 polymer ?
#
loop_
_entity_poly.entity_id
_entity_poly.type
_entity_poly.pdbx_seq_one_letter_code
_entity_poly.pdbx_strand_id
1 'polypeptide(L)'
;MAISETQKNEFIDAYTKALLASWSNDEYAARLESDPRAAFAEVGLDLPAGAEIVVTRGSANEATGDEPKARLDNQVALYEAGLESGRFEFHMPSTPQIDTSEIDIDELAGVAGGLTIACCCCPCCCCG
;
A
#
# COMPACT_ATOMS: atom_id res chain seq x y z
N MET A 1 -17.24 -5.00 4.48
CA MET A 1 -16.52 -6.04 5.24
C MET A 1 -15.36 -5.32 5.88
N ALA A 2 -15.34 -5.27 7.21
CA ALA A 2 -14.23 -4.62 7.91
C ALA A 2 -13.03 -5.56 7.91
N ILE A 3 -11.88 -5.06 7.45
CA ILE A 3 -10.61 -5.80 7.57
C ILE A 3 -10.08 -5.71 9.01
N SER A 4 -9.23 -6.66 9.41
CA SER A 4 -8.55 -6.58 10.71
C SER A 4 -7.56 -5.41 10.76
N GLU A 5 -7.21 -4.95 11.97
CA GLU A 5 -6.21 -3.88 12.15
C GLU A 5 -4.86 -4.23 11.53
N THR A 6 -4.43 -5.49 11.64
CA THR A 6 -3.20 -5.97 10.99
C THR A 6 -3.28 -5.82 9.47
N GLN A 7 -4.37 -6.26 8.85
CA GLN A 7 -4.56 -6.14 7.40
C GLN A 7 -4.68 -4.69 6.94
N LYS A 8 -5.30 -3.82 7.75
CA LYS A 8 -5.36 -2.38 7.48
C LYS A 8 -3.94 -1.79 7.47
N ASN A 9 -3.10 -2.16 8.43
CA ASN A 9 -1.73 -1.65 8.52
C ASN A 9 -0.85 -2.18 7.38
N GLU A 10 -0.97 -3.46 7.02
CA GLU A 10 -0.30 -4.05 5.85
C GLU A 10 -0.69 -3.33 4.55
N PHE A 11 -1.98 -3.05 4.40
CA PHE A 11 -2.49 -2.26 3.27
C PHE A 11 -1.90 -0.86 3.24
N ILE A 12 -1.91 -0.14 4.37
CA ILE A 12 -1.40 1.23 4.47
C ILE A 12 0.08 1.29 4.12
N ASP A 13 0.89 0.36 4.63
CA ASP A 13 2.32 0.28 4.33
C ASP A 13 2.57 0.02 2.84
N ALA A 14 1.93 -1.00 2.26
CA ALA A 14 2.08 -1.32 0.83
C ALA A 14 1.59 -0.17 -0.06
N TYR A 15 0.47 0.43 0.29
CA TYR A 15 -0.09 1.59 -0.43
C TYR A 15 0.85 2.81 -0.37
N THR A 16 1.42 3.10 0.79
CA THR A 16 2.39 4.20 0.96
C THR A 16 3.66 3.94 0.14
N LYS A 17 4.16 2.70 0.13
CA LYS A 17 5.28 2.29 -0.73
C LYS A 17 4.96 2.46 -2.21
N ALA A 18 3.76 2.10 -2.65
CA ALA A 18 3.34 2.32 -4.03
C ALA A 18 3.32 3.82 -4.40
N LEU A 19 2.82 4.67 -3.51
CA LEU A 19 2.82 6.12 -3.73
C LEU A 19 4.26 6.65 -3.88
N LEU A 20 5.14 6.33 -2.93
CA LEU A 20 6.55 6.75 -2.96
C LEU A 20 7.28 6.23 -4.20
N ALA A 21 7.09 4.96 -4.57
CA ALA A 21 7.66 4.37 -5.77
C ALA A 21 7.14 5.07 -7.03
N SER A 22 5.85 5.41 -7.08
CA SER A 22 5.26 6.12 -8.22
C SER A 22 5.81 7.53 -8.43
N TRP A 23 6.30 8.19 -7.38
CA TRP A 23 6.92 9.52 -7.46
C TRP A 23 8.42 9.49 -7.70
N SER A 24 9.09 8.43 -7.26
CA SER A 24 10.56 8.34 -7.28
C SER A 24 11.11 7.44 -8.39
N ASN A 25 10.26 6.64 -9.04
CA ASN A 25 10.66 5.68 -10.06
C ASN A 25 9.70 5.73 -11.26
N ASP A 26 10.17 6.31 -12.37
CA ASP A 26 9.40 6.43 -13.62
C ASP A 26 9.04 5.06 -14.23
N GLU A 27 9.87 4.03 -14.07
CA GLU A 27 9.58 2.70 -14.58
C GLU A 27 8.43 2.06 -13.80
N TYR A 28 8.44 2.21 -12.48
CA TYR A 28 7.32 1.79 -11.62
C TYR A 28 6.06 2.60 -11.96
N ALA A 29 6.19 3.91 -12.19
CA ALA A 29 5.07 4.75 -12.56
C ALA A 29 4.41 4.29 -13.87
N ALA A 30 5.21 4.00 -14.91
CA ALA A 30 4.76 3.48 -16.20
C ALA A 30 4.14 2.07 -16.07
N ARG A 31 4.70 1.22 -15.22
CA ARG A 31 4.15 -0.10 -14.94
C ARG A 31 2.80 -0.01 -14.25
N LEU A 32 2.61 0.91 -13.32
CA LEU A 32 1.30 1.12 -12.70
C LEU A 32 0.22 1.53 -13.71
N GLU A 33 0.58 2.18 -14.82
CA GLU A 33 -0.38 2.50 -15.90
C GLU A 33 -0.68 1.29 -16.79
N SER A 34 0.34 0.50 -17.09
CA SER A 34 0.25 -0.58 -18.07
C SER A 34 -0.22 -1.90 -17.46
N ASP A 35 0.24 -2.19 -16.24
CA ASP A 35 -0.07 -3.39 -15.46
C ASP A 35 -0.09 -3.04 -13.96
N PRO A 36 -1.18 -2.38 -13.50
CA PRO A 36 -1.28 -1.96 -12.10
C PRO A 36 -1.20 -3.13 -11.13
N ARG A 37 -1.68 -4.30 -11.53
CA ARG A 37 -1.64 -5.51 -10.73
C ARG A 37 -0.20 -5.93 -10.42
N ALA A 38 0.64 -5.97 -11.46
CA ALA A 38 2.06 -6.30 -11.29
C ALA A 38 2.77 -5.27 -10.41
N ALA A 39 2.53 -3.97 -10.64
CA ALA A 39 3.11 -2.91 -9.83
C ALA A 39 2.72 -2.99 -8.35
N PHE A 40 1.44 -3.26 -8.05
CA PHE A 40 0.98 -3.45 -6.68
C PHE A 40 1.59 -4.69 -6.00
N ALA A 41 1.76 -5.79 -6.74
CA ALA A 41 2.43 -6.97 -6.20
C ALA A 41 3.91 -6.70 -5.84
N GLU A 42 4.61 -5.82 -6.57
CA GLU A 42 6.01 -5.45 -6.26
C GLU A 42 6.17 -4.79 -4.88
N VAL A 43 5.13 -4.12 -4.37
CA VAL A 43 5.13 -3.47 -3.05
C VAL A 43 4.47 -4.32 -1.95
N GLY A 44 4.09 -5.56 -2.27
CA GLY A 44 3.41 -6.48 -1.32
C GLY A 44 1.90 -6.32 -1.26
N LEU A 45 1.28 -5.61 -2.22
CA LEU A 45 -0.17 -5.50 -2.32
C LEU A 45 -0.72 -6.53 -3.33
N ASP A 46 -0.97 -7.75 -2.86
CA ASP A 46 -1.57 -8.81 -3.67
C ASP A 46 -3.10 -8.70 -3.74
N LEU A 47 -3.61 -8.39 -4.93
CA LEU A 47 -5.05 -8.29 -5.19
C LEU A 47 -5.63 -9.64 -5.66
N PRO A 48 -6.91 -9.95 -5.38
CA PRO A 48 -7.55 -11.20 -5.82
C PRO A 48 -7.48 -11.42 -7.34
N ALA A 49 -7.31 -12.65 -7.79
CA ALA A 49 -7.30 -12.97 -9.22
C ALA A 49 -8.63 -12.62 -9.88
N GLY A 50 -8.59 -11.88 -11.00
CA GLY A 50 -9.81 -11.43 -11.71
C GLY A 50 -10.47 -10.17 -11.13
N ALA A 51 -9.86 -9.55 -10.11
CA ALA A 51 -10.31 -8.26 -9.61
C ALA A 51 -10.15 -7.15 -10.66
N GLU A 52 -11.14 -6.27 -10.75
CA GLU A 52 -11.07 -5.04 -11.55
C GLU A 52 -10.24 -4.01 -10.79
N ILE A 53 -9.20 -3.45 -11.41
CA ILE A 53 -8.31 -2.48 -10.78
C ILE A 53 -8.44 -1.16 -11.52
N VAL A 54 -8.88 -0.13 -10.80
CA VAL A 54 -9.06 1.22 -11.30
C VAL A 54 -8.08 2.13 -10.56
N VAL A 55 -7.04 2.57 -11.27
CA VAL A 55 -6.09 3.54 -10.73
C VAL A 55 -6.46 4.93 -11.25
N THR A 56 -6.86 5.80 -10.34
CA THR A 56 -7.12 7.21 -10.64
C THR A 56 -5.87 8.01 -10.29
N ARG A 57 -5.18 8.50 -11.34
CA ARG A 57 -4.07 9.46 -11.19
C ARG A 57 -4.55 10.87 -11.47
N GLY A 58 -4.12 11.81 -10.63
CA GLY A 58 -4.46 13.23 -10.72
C GLY A 58 -4.39 13.87 -9.35
N SER A 59 -4.53 15.19 -9.25
CA SER A 59 -4.64 15.83 -7.94
C SER A 59 -5.80 15.19 -7.20
N ALA A 60 -5.52 14.51 -6.07
CA ALA A 60 -6.54 13.95 -5.21
C ALA A 60 -7.37 15.11 -4.66
N ASN A 61 -8.34 15.54 -5.46
CA ASN A 61 -9.19 16.69 -5.21
C ASN A 61 -8.45 17.89 -4.59
N GLU A 62 -7.84 18.76 -5.41
CA GLU A 62 -7.51 20.11 -4.96
C GLU A 62 -8.74 20.89 -4.44
N ALA A 63 -9.97 20.36 -4.62
CA ALA A 63 -11.21 21.01 -4.22
C ALA A 63 -11.77 20.59 -2.85
N THR A 64 -11.14 19.68 -2.10
CA THR A 64 -11.43 19.56 -0.66
C THR A 64 -10.12 19.64 0.12
N GLY A 65 -10.01 20.62 1.01
CA GLY A 65 -8.90 20.78 1.94
C GLY A 65 -8.85 19.69 3.01
N ASP A 66 -9.09 18.43 2.62
CA ASP A 66 -9.02 17.26 3.48
C ASP A 66 -7.58 17.03 3.93
N GLU A 67 -7.42 16.75 5.22
CA GLU A 67 -6.14 16.42 5.81
C GLU A 67 -5.58 15.10 5.23
N PRO A 68 -4.25 14.91 5.17
CA PRO A 68 -3.62 13.68 4.66
C PRO A 68 -4.20 12.40 5.27
N LYS A 69 -4.53 12.44 6.57
CA LYS A 69 -5.16 11.33 7.30
C LYS A 69 -6.54 10.97 6.75
N ALA A 70 -7.39 11.96 6.47
CA ALA A 70 -8.72 11.73 5.89
C ALA A 70 -8.63 11.08 4.50
N ARG A 71 -7.63 11.45 3.70
CA ARG A 71 -7.37 10.81 2.39
C ARG A 71 -6.97 9.34 2.54
N LEU A 72 -6.12 9.02 3.51
CA LEU A 72 -5.71 7.64 3.77
C LEU A 72 -6.88 6.78 4.27
N ASP A 73 -7.68 7.29 5.22
CA ASP A 73 -8.86 6.57 5.70
C ASP A 73 -9.89 6.35 4.58
N ASN A 74 -10.08 7.33 3.68
CA ASN A 74 -10.89 7.16 2.47
C ASN A 74 -10.35 6.05 1.56
N GLN A 75 -9.03 5.99 1.37
CA GLN A 75 -8.41 4.94 0.56
C GLN A 75 -8.57 3.55 1.18
N VAL A 76 -8.50 3.43 2.51
CA VAL A 76 -8.77 2.17 3.23
C VAL A 76 -10.22 1.74 3.00
N ALA A 77 -11.18 2.66 3.11
CA ALA A 77 -12.60 2.35 2.88
C ALA A 77 -12.87 1.85 1.44
N LEU A 78 -12.19 2.43 0.43
CA LEU A 78 -12.27 1.96 -0.95
C LEU A 78 -11.68 0.56 -1.13
N TYR A 79 -10.58 0.25 -0.44
CA TYR A 79 -10.00 -1.07 -0.46
C TYR A 79 -10.92 -2.12 0.17
N GLU A 80 -11.54 -1.80 1.31
CA GLU A 80 -12.55 -2.66 1.95
C GLU A 80 -13.75 -2.92 1.02
N ALA A 81 -14.26 -1.87 0.37
CA ALA A 81 -15.33 -2.01 -0.62
C ALA A 81 -14.90 -2.85 -1.83
N GLY A 82 -13.62 -2.79 -2.23
CA GLY A 82 -13.06 -3.60 -3.30
C GLY A 82 -12.95 -5.08 -2.96
N LEU A 83 -12.65 -5.42 -1.70
CA LEU A 83 -12.66 -6.80 -1.23
C LEU A 83 -14.04 -7.45 -1.34
N GLU A 84 -15.11 -6.66 -1.18
CA GLU A 84 -16.49 -7.15 -1.29
C GLU A 84 -17.00 -7.18 -2.73
N SER A 85 -16.70 -6.14 -3.50
CA SER A 85 -17.23 -5.95 -4.86
C SER A 85 -16.37 -6.63 -5.93
N GLY A 86 -15.10 -6.92 -5.64
CA GLY A 86 -14.09 -7.35 -6.60
C GLY A 86 -13.52 -6.20 -7.45
N ARG A 87 -13.92 -4.95 -7.20
CA ARG A 87 -13.42 -3.76 -7.88
C ARG A 87 -12.64 -2.86 -6.93
N PHE A 88 -11.35 -2.71 -7.19
CA PHE A 88 -10.45 -1.93 -6.35
C PHE A 88 -10.15 -0.58 -6.98
N GLU A 89 -10.44 0.49 -6.25
CA GLU A 89 -10.22 1.86 -6.67
C GLU A 89 -9.06 2.46 -5.87
N PHE A 90 -8.03 2.91 -6.57
CA PHE A 90 -6.81 3.50 -5.98
C PHE A 90 -6.63 4.94 -6.43
N HIS A 91 -6.54 5.87 -5.48
CA HIS A 91 -6.35 7.29 -5.74
C HIS A 91 -4.90 7.70 -5.53
N MET A 92 -4.11 7.70 -6.59
CA MET A 92 -2.69 8.06 -6.51
C MET A 92 -2.45 9.50 -6.96
N PRO A 93 -2.17 10.44 -6.02
CA PRO A 93 -1.86 11.80 -6.42
C PRO A 93 -0.59 11.88 -7.26
N SER A 94 -0.59 12.74 -8.27
CA SER A 94 0.53 12.93 -9.20
C SER A 94 1.74 13.63 -8.57
N THR A 95 1.56 14.24 -7.40
CA THR A 95 2.62 14.90 -6.64
C THR A 95 2.54 14.48 -5.17
N PRO A 96 3.68 14.37 -4.48
CA PRO A 96 3.69 14.11 -3.04
C PRO A 96 2.87 15.18 -2.31
N GLN A 97 1.83 14.73 -1.61
CA GLN A 97 1.02 15.57 -0.70
C GLN A 97 1.16 15.10 0.76
N ILE A 98 2.10 14.19 1.01
CA ILE A 98 2.38 13.65 2.33
C ILE A 98 3.57 14.42 2.89
N ASP A 99 3.31 15.25 3.91
CA ASP A 99 4.35 15.66 4.85
C ASP A 99 4.72 14.40 5.65
N THR A 100 5.87 13.81 5.34
CA THR A 100 6.37 12.57 6.00
C THR A 100 6.61 12.74 7.50
N SER A 101 6.48 13.95 8.02
CA SER A 101 6.53 14.32 9.43
C SER A 101 5.30 13.87 10.24
N GLU A 102 4.16 13.57 9.60
CA GLU A 102 2.93 13.14 10.28
C GLU A 102 2.67 11.63 10.19
N ILE A 103 3.54 10.88 9.49
CA ILE A 103 3.56 9.43 9.61
C ILE A 103 4.44 9.12 10.82
N ASP A 104 3.81 8.95 11.98
CA ASP A 104 4.49 8.49 13.19
C ASP A 104 5.17 7.14 12.90
N ILE A 105 6.49 7.19 12.67
CA ILE A 105 7.35 6.02 12.46
C ILE A 105 7.26 5.04 13.64
N ASP A 106 6.80 5.48 14.81
CA ASP A 106 6.51 4.65 15.97
C ASP A 106 5.34 3.65 15.74
N GLU A 107 4.34 3.96 14.91
CA GLU A 107 3.34 2.96 14.47
C GLU A 107 3.93 1.97 13.45
N LEU A 108 4.88 2.41 12.61
CA LEU A 108 5.55 1.58 11.62
C LEU A 108 6.61 0.63 12.23
N ALA A 109 7.15 0.98 13.41
CA ALA A 109 8.14 0.17 14.13
C ALA A 109 7.59 -1.18 14.64
N GLY A 110 6.27 -1.38 14.64
CA GLY A 110 5.64 -2.68 14.90
C GLY A 110 5.76 -3.71 13.76
N VAL A 111 6.22 -3.30 12.56
CA VAL A 111 6.19 -4.10 11.32
C VAL A 111 7.50 -4.87 11.06
N ALA A 112 8.54 -4.71 11.88
CA ALA A 112 9.80 -5.46 11.76
C ALA A 112 9.79 -6.84 12.47
N GLY A 113 8.62 -7.47 12.61
CA GLY A 113 8.46 -8.73 13.31
C GLY A 113 7.65 -9.75 12.52
N GLY A 114 8.31 -10.51 11.63
CA GLY A 114 7.77 -11.81 11.23
C GLY A 114 7.68 -12.13 9.74
N LEU A 115 8.64 -11.73 8.90
CA LEU A 115 8.89 -12.54 7.73
C LEU A 115 9.67 -13.78 8.18
N THR A 116 8.91 -14.84 8.47
CA THR A 116 9.39 -16.22 8.45
C THR A 116 9.79 -16.59 7.02
N ILE A 117 10.81 -15.91 6.50
CA ILE A 117 11.60 -16.43 5.40
C ILE A 117 12.24 -17.71 5.95
N ALA A 118 11.72 -18.82 5.47
CA ALA A 118 12.44 -20.06 5.36
C ALA A 118 13.69 -19.84 4.48
N CYS A 119 14.69 -19.12 4.99
CA CYS A 119 16.05 -19.22 4.50
C CYS A 119 16.68 -20.39 5.23
N CYS A 120 16.69 -21.50 4.50
CA CYS A 120 17.50 -22.71 4.63
C CYS A 120 18.92 -22.52 5.20
N CYS A 121 19.04 -22.31 6.51
CA CYS A 121 20.29 -22.46 7.26
C CYS A 121 20.03 -23.16 8.62
N CYS A 122 19.54 -24.40 8.60
CA CYS A 122 19.97 -25.36 9.62
C CYS A 122 21.47 -25.67 9.40
N PRO A 123 22.27 -26.12 10.40
CA PRO A 123 21.91 -26.39 11.79
C PRO A 123 23.01 -25.96 12.81
N CYS A 124 22.73 -25.02 13.72
CA CYS A 124 23.57 -24.85 14.91
C CYS A 124 22.72 -24.85 16.19
N CYS A 125 22.11 -26.00 16.46
CA CYS A 125 22.12 -26.52 17.83
C CYS A 125 23.58 -26.87 18.18
N CYS A 126 24.32 -25.94 18.77
CA CYS A 126 25.53 -26.21 19.56
C CYS A 126 25.92 -24.96 20.36
N CYS A 127 25.79 -25.09 21.69
CA CYS A 127 26.57 -24.45 22.76
C CYS A 127 26.73 -22.92 22.84
N GLY A 128 26.38 -22.38 24.00
CA GLY A 128 26.83 -21.08 24.50
C GLY A 128 25.99 -20.57 25.65
#